data_AF-A0A523PHU8-F1
#
_entry.id   AF-A0A523PHU8-F1
#
_cell.length_a   1.000
_cell.length_b   1.000
_cell.length_c   1.000
_cell.angle_alpha   90.00
_cell.angle_beta   90.00
_cell.angle_gamma   90.00
#
_symmetry.space_group_name_H-M   'P 1'
#
loop_
_entity.id
_entity.type
_entity.pdbx_description
1 polymer ?
#
loop_
_entity_poly.entity_id
_entity_poly.type
_entity_poly.pdbx_seq_one_letter_code
_entity_poly.pdbx_strand_id
1 'polypeptide(L)'
;MEVHGMDKAQRLVAIEIADNGPYLVKNLATLNNSKGEQLDSKETTALCRCGGSKTKPFCDGAHAKNGFSGKNLSDSKNDKSTTYSGKKIAIHDNRAICAHAGACTDGLGSVWRMGTEPWINPDGADVDAIIETVRRCPSGALSYSIESVEHRDVERDSAIYVC
;
A
#
# COMPACT_ATOMS: atom_id res chain seq x y z
N MET A 1 -46.62 -13.66 -1.23
CA MET A 1 -45.69 -12.96 -0.32
C MET A 1 -44.85 -14.07 0.26
N GLU A 2 -43.55 -14.22 -0.01
CA GLU A 2 -42.51 -13.21 -0.11
C GLU A 2 -41.48 -13.60 -1.18
N VAL A 3 -41.06 -12.63 -1.98
CA VAL A 3 -39.92 -12.74 -2.88
C VAL A 3 -38.67 -12.35 -2.10
N HIS A 4 -37.93 -13.34 -1.58
CA HIS A 4 -36.57 -13.09 -1.08
C HIS A 4 -35.65 -12.96 -2.29
N GLY A 5 -35.57 -11.72 -2.79
CA GLY A 5 -34.64 -11.31 -3.83
C GLY A 5 -33.21 -11.60 -3.40
N MET A 6 -32.48 -12.27 -4.28
CA MET A 6 -31.04 -12.44 -4.20
C MET A 6 -30.39 -11.05 -4.05
N ASP A 7 -29.76 -10.83 -2.90
CA ASP A 7 -29.17 -9.56 -2.48
C ASP A 7 -28.08 -9.11 -3.47
N LYS A 8 -27.99 -7.79 -3.68
CA LYS A 8 -27.20 -7.13 -4.72
C LYS A 8 -25.76 -7.66 -4.71
N ALA A 9 -25.33 -8.21 -5.86
CA ALA A 9 -23.92 -8.50 -6.15
C ALA A 9 -23.03 -7.38 -5.58
N GLN A 10 -22.21 -7.71 -4.59
CA GLN A 10 -21.29 -6.79 -3.93
C GLN A 10 -20.46 -6.09 -5.01
N ARG A 11 -20.74 -4.79 -5.22
CA ARG A 11 -19.99 -4.00 -6.19
C ARG A 11 -18.57 -3.85 -5.67
N LEU A 12 -17.61 -4.47 -6.35
CA LEU A 12 -16.20 -4.41 -5.97
C LEU A 12 -15.74 -2.95 -5.90
N VAL A 13 -14.93 -2.65 -4.88
CA VAL A 13 -14.20 -1.39 -4.81
C VAL A 13 -13.21 -1.37 -5.97
N ALA A 14 -13.20 -0.28 -6.72
CA ALA A 14 -12.31 -0.13 -7.87
C ALA A 14 -11.64 1.25 -7.87
N ILE A 15 -10.40 1.31 -8.34
CA ILE A 15 -9.66 2.55 -8.54
C ILE A 15 -9.29 2.64 -10.02
N GLU A 16 -9.77 3.69 -10.68
CA GLU A 16 -9.41 4.02 -12.06
C GLU A 16 -8.52 5.26 -12.08
N ILE A 17 -7.52 5.29 -12.96
CA ILE A 17 -6.63 6.44 -13.10
C ILE A 17 -7.11 7.26 -14.29
N ALA A 18 -7.59 8.49 -14.05
CA ALA A 18 -7.90 9.40 -15.14
C ALA A 18 -6.61 9.89 -15.80
N ASP A 19 -6.59 9.97 -17.14
CA ASP A 19 -5.44 10.47 -17.89
C ASP A 19 -5.10 11.89 -17.44
N ASN A 20 -3.84 12.11 -17.06
CA ASN A 20 -3.34 13.35 -16.45
C ASN A 20 -4.27 13.93 -15.36
N GLY A 21 -5.00 13.06 -14.66
CA GLY A 21 -6.09 13.43 -13.77
C GLY A 21 -6.10 12.67 -12.44
N PRO A 22 -7.19 12.77 -11.68
CA PRO A 22 -7.31 12.17 -10.34
C PRO A 22 -7.39 10.64 -10.36
N TYR A 23 -7.35 10.05 -9.17
CA TYR A 23 -7.85 8.69 -8.95
C TYR A 23 -9.38 8.74 -8.84
N LEU A 24 -10.08 7.92 -9.61
CA LEU A 24 -11.52 7.74 -9.55
C LEU A 24 -11.81 6.47 -8.75
N VAL A 25 -12.18 6.63 -7.49
CA VAL A 25 -12.49 5.53 -6.58
C VAL A 25 -13.98 5.25 -6.61
N LYS A 26 -14.37 4.01 -6.94
CA LYS A 26 -15.76 3.58 -7.06
C LYS A 26 -16.16 2.64 -5.91
N ASN A 27 -17.41 2.75 -5.48
CA ASN A 27 -18.04 1.87 -4.47
C ASN A 27 -17.29 1.82 -3.13
N LEU A 28 -16.57 2.89 -2.76
CA LEU A 28 -15.80 2.92 -1.51
C LEU A 28 -16.73 3.07 -0.30
N ALA A 29 -16.75 2.05 0.56
CA ALA A 29 -17.52 2.07 1.80
C ALA A 29 -16.97 3.10 2.80
N THR A 30 -15.64 3.18 2.95
CA THR A 30 -14.99 3.96 4.00
C THR A 30 -13.81 4.76 3.46
N LEU A 31 -13.82 6.07 3.70
CA LEU A 31 -12.72 6.99 3.45
C LEU A 31 -12.40 7.73 4.75
N ASN A 32 -11.20 7.52 5.31
CA ASN A 32 -10.81 8.14 6.57
C ASN A 32 -9.54 8.98 6.41
N ASN A 33 -9.45 10.07 7.17
CA ASN A 33 -8.19 10.82 7.30
C ASN A 33 -7.24 10.19 8.34
N SER A 34 -6.03 10.75 8.49
CA SER A 34 -5.02 10.29 9.45
C SER A 34 -5.45 10.32 10.91
N LYS A 35 -6.51 11.05 11.26
CA LYS A 35 -7.08 11.10 12.62
C LYS A 35 -8.19 10.07 12.84
N GLY A 36 -8.54 9.28 11.82
CA GLY A 36 -9.64 8.33 11.86
C GLY A 36 -11.01 8.96 11.63
N GLU A 37 -11.08 10.23 11.21
CA GLU A 37 -12.34 10.90 10.90
C GLU A 37 -12.83 10.46 9.52
N GLN A 38 -14.10 10.07 9.44
CA GLN A 38 -14.74 9.67 8.19
C GLN A 38 -15.00 10.90 7.31
N LEU A 39 -14.55 10.83 6.06
CA LEU A 39 -14.78 11.82 5.02
C LEU A 39 -15.93 11.39 4.11
N ASP A 40 -16.55 12.36 3.45
CA ASP A 40 -17.60 12.08 2.47
C ASP A 40 -17.06 11.24 1.30
N SER A 41 -17.65 10.06 1.10
CA SER A 41 -17.47 9.25 -0.10
C SER A 41 -18.77 9.21 -0.90
N LYS A 42 -18.65 9.38 -2.22
CA LYS A 42 -19.73 9.19 -3.19
C LYS A 42 -19.54 7.87 -3.92
N GLU A 43 -20.55 7.42 -4.68
CA GLU A 43 -20.45 6.24 -5.56
C GLU A 43 -19.18 6.28 -6.43
N THR A 44 -18.80 7.47 -6.90
CA THR A 44 -17.48 7.75 -7.47
C THR A 44 -16.87 8.97 -6.77
N THR A 45 -15.72 8.78 -6.15
CA THR A 45 -14.96 9.82 -5.44
C THR A 45 -13.66 10.11 -6.18
N ALA A 46 -13.42 11.38 -6.54
CA ALA A 46 -12.21 11.80 -7.23
C ALA A 46 -11.15 12.27 -6.23
N LEU A 47 -10.07 11.49 -6.05
CA LEU A 47 -8.96 11.82 -5.16
C LEU A 47 -7.83 12.50 -5.92
N CYS A 48 -7.27 13.56 -5.35
CA CYS A 48 -6.20 14.33 -5.94
C CYS A 48 -4.94 13.46 -6.11
N ARG A 49 -4.45 13.39 -7.34
CA ARG A 49 -3.18 12.75 -7.69
C ARG A 49 -2.05 13.75 -7.97
N CYS A 50 -2.40 14.98 -8.36
CA CYS A 50 -1.44 15.98 -8.84
C CYS A 50 -0.76 16.83 -7.74
N GLY A 51 -1.17 16.68 -6.47
CA GLY A 51 -0.68 17.51 -5.35
C GLY A 51 -1.18 18.96 -5.34
N GLY A 52 -1.80 19.46 -6.41
CA GLY A 52 -2.20 20.86 -6.56
C GLY A 52 -3.57 21.25 -5.98
N SER A 53 -4.39 20.29 -5.54
CA SER A 53 -5.75 20.58 -5.05
C SER A 53 -5.74 21.42 -3.79
N LYS A 54 -6.69 22.34 -3.67
CA LYS A 54 -6.99 23.13 -2.46
C LYS A 54 -8.00 22.45 -1.55
N THR A 55 -8.68 21.40 -2.01
CA THR A 55 -9.70 20.64 -1.28
C THR A 55 -9.24 19.20 -1.00
N LYS A 56 -7.95 19.01 -0.72
CA LYS A 56 -7.38 17.69 -0.42
C LYS A 56 -8.19 16.97 0.68
N PRO A 57 -8.40 15.65 0.56
CA PRO A 57 -7.82 14.74 -0.42
C PRO A 57 -8.52 14.74 -1.79
N PHE A 58 -9.58 15.53 -1.98
CA PHE A 58 -10.38 15.55 -3.19
C PHE A 58 -9.72 16.32 -4.34
N CYS A 59 -10.10 15.97 -5.57
CA CYS A 59 -9.71 16.71 -6.77
C CYS A 59 -10.63 17.92 -7.02
N ASP A 60 -10.03 19.09 -7.26
CA ASP A 60 -10.72 20.34 -7.62
C ASP A 60 -10.41 20.81 -9.05
N GLY A 61 -9.75 19.98 -9.86
CA GLY A 61 -9.36 20.30 -11.23
C GLY A 61 -8.00 21.01 -11.37
N ALA A 62 -7.24 21.23 -10.28
CA ALA A 62 -5.91 21.87 -10.36
C ALA A 62 -4.94 21.16 -11.33
N HIS A 63 -5.08 19.85 -11.53
CA HIS A 63 -4.25 19.05 -12.45
C HIS A 63 -4.24 19.58 -13.89
N ALA A 64 -5.37 20.15 -14.36
CA ALA A 64 -5.48 20.69 -15.71
C ALA A 64 -4.67 21.98 -15.93
N LYS A 65 -4.25 22.64 -14.84
CA LYS A 65 -3.59 23.95 -14.87
C LYS A 65 -2.14 23.91 -14.37
N ASN A 66 -1.75 22.87 -13.64
CA ASN A 66 -0.43 22.79 -12.99
C ASN A 66 0.60 21.94 -13.77
N GLY A 67 0.29 21.54 -15.01
CA GLY A 67 1.19 20.75 -15.85
C GLY A 67 1.37 19.30 -15.40
N PHE A 68 0.45 18.78 -14.58
CA PHE A 68 0.52 17.40 -14.11
C PHE A 68 0.49 16.40 -15.27
N SER A 69 1.47 15.50 -15.30
CA SER A 69 1.54 14.37 -16.22
C SER A 69 1.35 13.08 -15.44
N GLY A 70 0.39 12.27 -15.87
CA GLY A 70 0.10 10.98 -15.28
C GLY A 70 1.00 9.84 -15.74
N LYS A 71 1.96 10.11 -16.64
CA LYS A 71 2.86 9.10 -17.21
C LYS A 71 3.71 8.47 -16.10
N ASN A 72 3.73 7.15 -16.05
CA ASN A 72 4.64 6.44 -15.16
C ASN A 72 6.06 6.50 -15.74
N LEU A 73 6.92 7.29 -15.11
CA LEU A 73 8.32 7.46 -15.50
C LEU A 73 9.26 6.57 -14.65
N SER A 74 8.73 5.65 -13.85
CA SER A 74 9.56 4.79 -12.99
C SER A 74 10.47 3.89 -13.82
N ASP A 75 11.75 3.84 -13.47
CA ASP A 75 12.71 2.90 -14.03
C ASP A 75 12.42 1.47 -13.55
N SER A 76 11.57 0.74 -14.27
CA SER A 76 11.21 -0.66 -13.98
C SER A 76 12.42 -1.60 -13.92
N LYS A 77 13.58 -1.16 -14.42
CA LYS A 77 14.84 -1.93 -14.40
C LYS A 77 15.32 -2.28 -12.98
N ASN A 78 14.90 -1.49 -11.99
CA ASN A 78 15.28 -1.66 -10.58
C ASN A 78 14.22 -2.38 -9.75
N ASP A 79 13.04 -2.69 -10.31
CA ASP A 79 11.96 -3.44 -9.67
C ASP A 79 12.35 -4.92 -9.51
N LYS A 80 13.18 -5.20 -8.50
CA LYS A 80 13.75 -6.52 -8.23
C LYS A 80 13.69 -6.81 -6.74
N SER A 81 13.10 -7.94 -6.40
CA SER A 81 13.09 -8.47 -5.04
C SER A 81 14.40 -9.21 -4.74
N THR A 82 15.02 -8.90 -3.62
CA THR A 82 16.18 -9.62 -3.06
C THR A 82 15.72 -10.49 -1.89
N THR A 83 16.08 -11.78 -1.91
CA THR A 83 15.70 -12.74 -0.87
C THR A 83 16.83 -12.92 0.13
N TYR A 84 16.49 -12.84 1.41
CA TYR A 84 17.36 -13.12 2.55
C TYR A 84 16.81 -14.36 3.27
N SER A 85 17.51 -15.49 3.15
CA SER A 85 17.07 -16.77 3.72
C SER A 85 17.62 -16.94 5.14
N GLY A 86 16.73 -17.15 6.12
CA GLY A 86 17.06 -17.61 7.46
C GLY A 86 16.74 -19.08 7.67
N LYS A 87 16.80 -19.52 8.94
CA LYS A 87 16.53 -20.92 9.31
C LYS A 87 15.05 -21.28 9.26
N LYS A 88 14.17 -20.33 9.60
CA LYS A 88 12.71 -20.54 9.74
C LYS A 88 11.87 -19.71 8.77
N ILE A 89 12.43 -18.61 8.24
CA ILE A 89 11.74 -17.64 7.41
C ILE A 89 12.71 -17.07 6.39
N ALA A 90 12.21 -16.77 5.18
CA ALA A 90 12.92 -15.95 4.22
C ALA A 90 12.23 -14.59 4.11
N ILE A 91 13.01 -13.51 4.10
CA ILE A 91 12.52 -12.14 3.95
C ILE A 91 12.85 -11.69 2.53
N HIS A 92 11.86 -11.12 1.85
CA HIS A 92 12.01 -10.57 0.51
C HIS A 92 11.95 -9.04 0.59
N ASP A 93 12.88 -8.37 -0.07
CA ASP A 93 13.00 -6.91 -0.07
C ASP A 93 13.09 -6.39 -1.50
N ASN A 94 12.08 -5.64 -1.89
CA ASN A 94 12.04 -4.89 -3.14
C ASN A 94 12.20 -3.40 -2.87
N ARG A 95 13.46 -2.97 -2.79
CA ARG A 95 13.79 -1.57 -2.46
C ARG A 95 13.24 -0.56 -3.46
N ALA A 96 13.02 -0.94 -4.72
CA ALA A 96 12.53 -0.02 -5.73
C ALA A 96 11.10 0.48 -5.45
N ILE A 97 10.32 -0.26 -4.68
CA ILE A 97 8.97 0.15 -4.25
C ILE A 97 8.92 0.56 -2.78
N CYS A 98 10.06 0.72 -2.11
CA CYS A 98 10.10 1.12 -0.71
C CYS A 98 9.60 2.56 -0.53
N ALA A 99 8.60 2.75 0.34
CA ALA A 99 8.12 4.08 0.72
C ALA A 99 9.03 4.80 1.75
N HIS A 100 10.11 4.15 2.22
CA HIS A 100 11.00 4.67 3.26
C HIS A 100 10.27 5.13 4.54
N ALA A 101 9.19 4.45 4.90
CA ALA A 101 8.36 4.78 6.06
C ALA A 101 8.99 4.46 7.43
N GLY A 102 10.17 3.83 7.47
CA GLY A 102 10.90 3.52 8.72
C GLY A 102 10.36 2.33 9.52
N ALA A 103 9.20 1.77 9.18
CA ALA A 103 8.54 0.70 9.97
C ALA A 103 9.45 -0.51 10.28
N CYS A 104 10.33 -0.88 9.36
CA CYS A 104 11.26 -2.00 9.53
C CYS A 104 12.48 -1.66 10.39
N THR A 105 13.19 -0.58 10.06
CA THR A 105 14.42 -0.17 10.75
C THR A 105 14.16 0.37 12.14
N ASP A 106 13.04 1.08 12.33
CA ASP A 106 12.65 1.66 13.62
C ASP A 106 11.93 0.64 14.49
N GLY A 107 11.27 -0.35 13.87
CA GLY A 107 10.49 -1.38 14.55
C GLY A 107 11.32 -2.57 15.04
N LEU A 108 12.29 -3.05 14.25
CA LEU A 108 13.04 -4.27 14.56
C LEU A 108 14.48 -4.22 14.03
N GLY A 109 15.30 -3.36 14.63
CA GLY A 109 16.69 -3.14 14.24
C GLY A 109 17.64 -4.34 14.41
N SER A 110 17.22 -5.41 15.10
CA SER A 110 17.98 -6.67 15.15
C SER A 110 17.90 -7.46 13.84
N VAL A 111 16.84 -7.23 13.05
CA VAL A 111 16.59 -7.85 11.74
C VAL A 111 16.96 -6.88 10.63
N TRP A 112 16.48 -5.63 10.66
CA TRP A 112 16.82 -4.59 9.66
C TRP A 112 17.91 -3.67 10.16
N ARG A 113 19.16 -4.04 9.88
CA ARG A 113 20.40 -3.43 10.40
C ARG A 113 20.94 -2.38 9.44
N MET A 114 20.75 -1.11 9.77
CA MET A 114 21.34 -0.01 9.01
C MET A 114 22.88 -0.03 9.08
N GLY A 115 23.56 0.18 7.95
CA GLY A 115 25.02 0.26 7.87
C GLY A 115 25.77 -1.08 8.01
N THR A 116 25.07 -2.22 8.04
CA THR A 116 25.67 -3.56 8.10
C THR A 116 25.34 -4.35 6.83
N GLU A 117 26.24 -5.23 6.37
CA GLU A 117 26.02 -6.14 5.24
C GLU A 117 26.13 -7.60 5.71
N PRO A 118 25.14 -8.49 5.48
CA PRO A 118 23.84 -8.18 4.89
C PRO A 118 23.00 -7.33 5.86
N TRP A 119 22.29 -6.33 5.31
CA TRP A 119 21.49 -5.42 6.13
C TRP A 119 20.24 -6.08 6.72
N ILE A 120 19.73 -7.15 6.10
CA ILE A 120 18.65 -7.98 6.65
C ILE A 120 19.24 -9.25 7.27
N ASN A 121 18.86 -9.51 8.53
CA ASN A 121 19.18 -10.72 9.28
C ASN A 121 17.89 -11.47 9.64
N PRO A 122 17.44 -12.46 8.84
CA PRO A 122 16.19 -13.17 9.07
C PRO A 122 16.17 -14.03 10.35
N ASP A 123 17.32 -14.26 10.97
CA ASP A 123 17.45 -14.97 12.25
C ASP A 123 17.64 -14.00 13.44
N GLY A 124 17.45 -12.69 13.23
CA GLY A 124 17.68 -11.65 14.23
C GLY A 124 16.58 -11.47 15.27
N ALA A 125 15.45 -12.13 15.11
CA ALA A 125 14.31 -12.08 16.03
C ALA A 125 13.40 -13.31 15.84
N ASP A 126 12.37 -13.42 16.67
CA ASP A 126 11.31 -14.40 16.50
C ASP A 126 10.52 -14.17 15.21
N VAL A 127 10.06 -15.27 14.61
CA VAL A 127 9.35 -15.27 13.32
C VAL A 127 8.10 -14.38 13.37
N ASP A 128 7.34 -14.41 14.47
CA ASP A 128 6.13 -13.61 14.62
C ASP A 128 6.41 -12.11 14.62
N ALA A 129 7.48 -11.68 15.31
CA ALA A 129 7.91 -10.28 15.33
C ALA A 129 8.35 -9.80 13.94
N ILE A 130 9.03 -10.67 13.17
CA ILE A 130 9.41 -10.41 11.78
C ILE A 130 8.16 -10.23 10.92
N ILE A 131 7.21 -11.16 10.98
CA ILE A 131 5.95 -11.11 10.21
C ILE A 131 5.17 -9.83 10.54
N GLU A 132 5.03 -9.49 11.81
CA GLU A 132 4.32 -8.29 12.23
C GLU A 132 4.98 -7.02 11.69
N THR A 133 6.32 -6.98 11.70
CA THR A 133 7.08 -5.86 11.15
C THR A 133 6.93 -5.77 9.63
N VAL A 134 6.99 -6.90 8.91
CA VAL A 134 6.76 -6.96 7.47
C VAL A 134 5.36 -6.47 7.11
N ARG A 135 4.33 -6.88 7.85
CA ARG A 135 2.92 -6.45 7.64
C ARG A 135 2.70 -4.95 7.83
N ARG A 136 3.59 -4.27 8.56
CA ARG A 136 3.58 -2.81 8.73
C ARG A 136 4.23 -2.06 7.57
N CYS A 137 4.81 -2.75 6.57
CA CYS A 137 5.34 -2.12 5.37
C CYS A 137 4.20 -1.57 4.49
N PRO A 138 4.02 -0.24 4.40
CA PRO A 138 2.85 0.33 3.73
C PRO A 138 2.90 0.17 2.20
N SER A 139 4.10 0.02 1.63
CA SER A 139 4.28 -0.11 0.19
C SER A 139 4.30 -1.55 -0.31
N GLY A 140 4.33 -2.54 0.58
CA GLY A 140 4.53 -3.94 0.21
C GLY A 140 5.92 -4.24 -0.33
N ALA A 141 6.92 -3.38 -0.05
CA ALA A 141 8.32 -3.63 -0.39
C ALA A 141 8.88 -4.85 0.32
N LEU A 142 8.32 -5.19 1.49
CA LEU A 142 8.68 -6.37 2.25
C LEU A 142 7.60 -7.44 2.07
N SER A 143 8.03 -8.66 1.77
CA SER A 143 7.23 -9.89 1.90
C SER A 143 8.06 -10.96 2.61
N TYR A 144 7.44 -12.08 2.95
CA TYR A 144 8.15 -13.19 3.58
C TYR A 144 7.69 -14.54 3.04
N SER A 145 8.55 -15.56 3.13
CA SER A 145 8.20 -16.94 2.83
C SER A 145 8.44 -17.86 4.02
N ILE A 146 7.50 -18.78 4.25
CA ILE A 146 7.60 -19.87 5.22
C ILE A 146 7.33 -21.16 4.47
N GLU A 147 8.19 -22.16 4.63
CA GLU A 147 8.06 -23.46 3.94
C GLU A 147 7.90 -23.33 2.40
N SER A 148 8.53 -22.31 1.81
CA SER A 148 8.46 -21.95 0.38
C SER A 148 7.12 -21.37 -0.10
N VAL A 149 6.20 -21.05 0.82
CA VAL A 149 4.98 -20.30 0.52
C VAL A 149 5.23 -18.81 0.78
N GLU A 150 5.14 -17.99 -0.27
CA GLU A 150 5.29 -16.55 -0.16
C GLU A 150 3.99 -15.90 0.32
N HIS A 151 4.12 -15.07 1.36
CA HIS A 151 3.08 -14.21 1.92
C HIS A 151 3.40 -12.77 1.56
N ARG A 152 2.79 -12.30 0.46
CA ARG A 152 2.95 -10.93 -0.05
C ARG A 152 1.74 -10.05 0.25
N ASP A 153 0.54 -10.60 0.09
CA ASP A 153 -0.71 -9.88 0.29
C ASP A 153 -1.17 -9.98 1.75
N VAL A 154 -1.64 -8.86 2.29
CA VAL A 154 -2.26 -8.80 3.61
C VAL A 154 -3.77 -8.86 3.42
N GLU A 155 -4.43 -9.86 4.00
CA GLU A 155 -5.90 -9.88 4.09
C GLU A 155 -6.37 -8.75 5.01
N ARG A 156 -7.00 -7.73 4.41
CA ARG A 156 -7.61 -6.60 5.11
C ARG A 156 -8.81 -6.10 4.31
N ASP A 157 -9.78 -5.51 5.01
CA ASP A 157 -10.91 -4.87 4.35
C ASP A 157 -10.45 -3.74 3.42
N SER A 158 -11.12 -3.61 2.28
CA SER A 158 -10.87 -2.55 1.30
C SER A 158 -11.11 -1.18 1.92
N ALA A 159 -10.03 -0.48 2.27
CA ALA A 159 -10.08 0.86 2.87
C ALA A 159 -9.02 1.78 2.26
N ILE A 160 -9.35 3.08 2.17
CA ILE A 160 -8.38 4.13 1.83
C ILE A 160 -8.14 4.99 3.08
N TYR A 161 -6.89 5.04 3.51
CA TYR A 161 -6.40 5.94 4.56
C TYR A 161 -5.61 7.06 3.89
N VAL A 162 -6.04 8.30 4.08
CA VAL A 162 -5.32 9.46 3.55
C VAL A 162 -4.59 10.14 4.70
N CYS A 163 -3.26 10.14 4.65
CA CYS A 163 -2.39 10.73 5.66
C CYS A 163 -2.25 12.26 5.54
#